data_AF-A0A969FWJ5-F1
#
_entry.id   AF-A0A969FWJ5-F1
#
_cell.length_a   1.000
_cell.length_b   1.000
_cell.length_c   1.000
_cell.angle_alpha   90.00
_cell.angle_beta   90.00
_cell.angle_gamma   90.00
#
_symmetry.space_group_name_H-M   'P 1'
#
loop_
_entity.id
_entity.type
_entity.pdbx_description
1 polymer ?
#
loop_
_entity_poly.entity_id
_entity_poly.type
_entity_poly.pdbx_seq_one_letter_code
_entity_poly.pdbx_strand_id
1 'polypeptide(L)'
;MEVTSPSTRHLDVASRRPDYTKTRFLHYAWAKIPLYIIVDEARRGSRQAPRILGYELTEEGYQPLPLDGRGWLWVEPVGLWLGPVGERVAWFDEDGQEIWEYEQEQEARQAAEERAQAEQEARQAAEEARWIEREARRMAEAQARAEQEARQVAEERAQAEQEARRAEQEARQAAEERVRELERLLQQRQGSEQNGAKHA
;
A
#
# COMPACT_ATOMS: atom_id res chain seq x y z
N MET A 1 -28.77 12.34 -29.50
CA MET A 1 -29.25 12.97 -28.25
C MET A 1 -28.42 14.21 -28.01
N GLU A 2 -29.06 15.34 -27.74
CA GLU A 2 -28.38 16.61 -27.46
C GLU A 2 -28.84 17.15 -26.09
N VAL A 3 -27.89 17.54 -25.27
CA VAL A 3 -28.13 18.14 -23.94
C VAL A 3 -27.93 19.65 -24.08
N THR A 4 -28.98 20.43 -23.87
CA THR A 4 -28.92 21.89 -24.12
C THR A 4 -28.47 22.64 -22.88
N SER A 5 -27.48 23.53 -23.04
CA SER A 5 -27.06 24.48 -22.01
C SER A 5 -27.89 25.78 -22.09
N PRO A 6 -28.14 26.50 -20.98
CA PRO A 6 -28.92 27.75 -20.99
C PRO A 6 -28.49 28.81 -22.01
N SER A 7 -27.24 28.76 -22.48
CA SER A 7 -26.68 29.67 -23.50
C SER A 7 -27.09 29.34 -24.94
N THR A 8 -27.54 28.12 -25.25
CA THR A 8 -27.92 27.69 -26.62
C THR A 8 -29.41 27.44 -26.82
N ARG A 9 -30.24 27.59 -25.77
CA ARG A 9 -31.71 27.41 -25.80
C ARG A 9 -32.43 28.07 -26.98
N HIS A 10 -31.93 29.21 -27.48
CA HIS A 10 -32.52 29.96 -28.59
C HIS A 10 -32.19 29.38 -29.99
N LEU A 11 -31.24 28.45 -30.08
CA LEU A 11 -30.86 27.72 -31.30
C LEU A 11 -31.62 26.40 -31.43
N ASP A 12 -32.10 25.86 -30.29
CA ASP A 12 -32.63 24.48 -30.17
C ASP A 12 -34.15 24.43 -29.96
N VAL A 13 -34.83 25.56 -29.71
CA VAL A 13 -36.30 25.64 -29.55
C VAL A 13 -36.89 26.51 -30.65
N ALA A 14 -37.74 25.92 -31.51
CA ALA A 14 -38.54 26.66 -32.47
C ALA A 14 -39.45 27.67 -31.75
N SER A 15 -39.05 28.94 -31.79
CA SER A 15 -39.89 30.01 -31.27
C SER A 15 -41.06 30.25 -32.22
N ARG A 16 -42.26 30.44 -31.67
CA ARG A 16 -43.49 30.79 -32.40
C ARG A 16 -43.41 32.24 -32.93
N ARG A 17 -42.44 32.53 -33.79
CA ARG A 17 -42.29 33.78 -34.55
C ARG A 17 -41.74 33.46 -35.96
N PRO A 18 -42.28 34.03 -37.05
CA PRO A 18 -42.03 33.54 -38.40
C PRO A 18 -40.67 33.93 -39.03
N ASP A 19 -39.73 34.54 -38.32
CA ASP A 19 -38.59 35.22 -38.97
C ASP A 19 -37.19 34.88 -38.45
N TYR A 20 -36.99 34.24 -37.29
CA TYR A 20 -35.61 33.95 -36.83
C TYR A 20 -35.51 32.66 -36.04
N THR A 21 -35.26 31.52 -36.72
CA THR A 21 -34.57 30.35 -36.14
C THR A 21 -33.98 29.46 -37.25
N LYS A 22 -33.00 29.98 -38.00
CA LYS A 22 -32.18 29.19 -38.96
C LYS A 22 -30.81 28.94 -38.35
N THR A 23 -30.55 27.82 -37.65
CA THR A 23 -29.16 27.30 -37.57
C THR A 23 -28.97 25.81 -37.27
N ARG A 24 -29.89 25.06 -36.63
CA ARG A 24 -29.67 23.61 -36.35
C ARG A 24 -30.76 22.63 -36.80
N PHE A 25 -32.04 23.00 -36.72
CA PHE A 25 -33.15 22.17 -37.23
C PHE A 25 -32.99 21.78 -38.72
N LEU A 26 -32.45 22.69 -39.54
CA LEU A 26 -32.20 22.46 -40.97
C LEU A 26 -31.03 21.50 -41.25
N HIS A 27 -30.04 21.37 -40.34
CA HIS A 27 -28.88 20.49 -40.55
C HIS A 27 -29.22 19.01 -40.30
N TYR A 28 -30.08 18.70 -39.33
CA TYR A 28 -30.44 17.31 -39.01
C TYR A 28 -31.50 16.71 -39.94
N ALA A 29 -32.38 17.54 -40.51
CA ALA A 29 -33.33 17.09 -41.53
C ALA A 29 -32.60 16.66 -42.83
N TRP A 30 -31.50 17.35 -43.20
CA TRP A 30 -30.64 16.93 -44.31
C TRP A 30 -29.89 15.62 -44.05
N ALA A 31 -29.58 15.32 -42.78
CA ALA A 31 -28.94 14.07 -42.37
C ALA A 31 -29.92 12.89 -42.20
N LYS A 32 -31.23 13.09 -42.43
CA LYS A 32 -32.29 12.09 -42.27
C LYS A 32 -32.25 11.33 -40.93
N ILE A 33 -31.90 12.02 -39.85
CA ILE A 33 -31.95 11.40 -38.52
C ILE A 33 -33.42 11.20 -38.17
N PRO A 34 -33.88 9.95 -37.95
CA PRO A 34 -35.30 9.66 -37.76
C PRO A 34 -35.83 10.20 -36.42
N LEU A 35 -34.95 10.33 -35.42
CA LEU A 35 -35.32 10.67 -34.05
C LEU A 35 -34.36 11.70 -33.44
N TYR A 36 -34.90 12.81 -32.95
CA TYR A 36 -34.16 13.89 -32.29
C TYR A 36 -34.71 14.12 -30.88
N ILE A 37 -33.86 14.01 -29.87
CA ILE A 37 -34.24 14.12 -28.46
C ILE A 37 -33.42 15.24 -27.81
N ILE A 38 -34.13 16.15 -27.16
CA ILE A 38 -33.60 17.27 -26.38
C ILE A 38 -33.86 16.99 -24.90
N VAL A 39 -32.82 17.13 -24.08
CA VAL A 39 -32.93 17.20 -22.62
C VAL A 39 -32.69 18.63 -22.20
N ASP A 40 -33.76 19.33 -21.77
CA ASP A 40 -33.72 20.66 -21.19
C ASP A 40 -33.45 20.50 -19.69
N GLU A 41 -32.17 20.59 -19.32
CA GLU A 41 -31.73 20.57 -17.92
C GLU A 41 -32.26 21.83 -17.21
N ALA A 42 -32.85 21.63 -16.03
CA ALA A 42 -33.24 22.75 -15.19
C ALA A 42 -32.01 23.56 -14.78
N ARG A 43 -32.15 24.89 -14.65
CA ARG A 43 -31.03 25.78 -14.26
C ARG A 43 -30.36 25.25 -12.98
N ARG A 44 -29.02 25.25 -12.94
CA ARG A 44 -28.23 24.92 -11.73
C ARG A 44 -28.86 25.60 -10.50
N GLY A 45 -29.30 24.80 -9.53
CA GLY A 45 -29.91 25.27 -8.28
C GLY A 45 -31.44 25.30 -8.24
N SER A 46 -32.14 24.87 -9.30
CA SER A 46 -33.59 24.67 -9.28
C SER A 46 -33.96 23.22 -9.00
N ARG A 47 -34.92 22.98 -8.11
CA ARG A 47 -35.45 21.65 -7.73
C ARG A 47 -36.32 20.99 -8.82
N GLN A 48 -36.24 21.47 -10.07
CA GLN A 48 -37.08 20.96 -11.15
C GLN A 48 -36.36 19.81 -11.85
N ALA A 49 -37.09 18.71 -12.09
CA ALA A 49 -36.59 17.59 -12.88
C ALA A 49 -36.27 18.05 -14.32
N PRO A 50 -35.25 17.45 -14.96
CA PRO A 50 -34.96 17.73 -16.37
C PRO A 50 -36.16 17.41 -17.26
N ARG A 51 -36.39 18.24 -18.28
CA ARG A 51 -37.50 18.06 -19.23
C ARG A 51 -37.00 17.38 -20.49
N ILE A 52 -37.66 16.28 -20.86
CA ILE A 52 -37.39 15.53 -22.08
C ILE A 52 -38.31 16.03 -23.19
N LEU A 53 -37.79 16.23 -24.39
CA LEU A 53 -38.53 16.53 -25.60
C LEU A 53 -38.05 15.60 -26.71
N GLY A 54 -38.93 14.74 -27.23
CA GLY A 54 -38.65 13.91 -28.40
C GLY A 54 -39.27 14.51 -29.66
N TYR A 55 -38.60 14.34 -30.79
CA TYR A 55 -39.08 14.72 -32.11
C TYR A 55 -38.77 13.61 -33.11
N GLU A 56 -39.73 13.29 -33.97
CA GLU A 56 -39.57 12.34 -35.07
C GLU A 56 -39.60 13.07 -36.41
N LEU A 57 -38.74 12.66 -37.35
CA LEU A 57 -38.70 13.24 -38.69
C LEU A 57 -39.79 12.64 -39.58
N THR A 58 -40.75 13.46 -39.99
CA THR A 58 -41.84 13.11 -40.93
C THR A 58 -41.66 13.84 -42.28
N GLU A 59 -42.53 13.58 -43.26
CA GLU A 59 -42.57 14.33 -44.53
C GLU A 59 -42.79 15.84 -44.31
N GLU A 60 -43.45 16.22 -43.21
CA GLU A 60 -43.71 17.61 -42.83
C GLU A 60 -42.58 18.22 -41.97
N GLY A 61 -41.52 17.46 -41.70
CA GLY A 61 -40.42 17.82 -40.82
C GLY A 61 -40.53 17.19 -39.43
N TYR A 62 -39.80 17.74 -38.46
CA TYR A 62 -39.76 17.21 -37.10
C TYR A 62 -41.06 17.48 -36.34
N GLN A 63 -41.75 16.41 -35.95
CA GLN A 63 -42.98 16.46 -35.15
C GLN A 63 -42.70 15.98 -33.71
N PRO A 64 -43.32 16.59 -32.68
CA PRO A 64 -43.08 16.21 -31.29
C PRO A 64 -43.64 14.82 -30.98
N LEU A 65 -42.85 14.01 -30.28
CA LEU A 65 -43.27 12.72 -29.75
C LEU A 65 -43.95 12.88 -28.38
N PRO A 66 -45.03 12.12 -28.11
CA PRO A 66 -45.69 12.15 -26.81
C PRO A 66 -44.81 11.52 -25.74
N LEU A 67 -44.83 12.14 -24.55
CA LEU A 67 -44.37 11.50 -23.33
C LEU A 67 -45.53 10.70 -22.72
N ASP A 68 -45.22 9.66 -21.96
CA ASP A 68 -46.20 8.93 -21.18
C ASP A 68 -46.65 9.71 -19.92
N GLY A 69 -47.55 9.10 -19.14
CA GLY A 69 -48.04 9.69 -17.89
C GLY A 69 -46.97 9.89 -16.80
N ARG A 70 -45.78 9.29 -16.94
CA ARG A 70 -44.62 9.44 -16.04
C ARG A 70 -43.65 10.52 -16.55
N GLY A 71 -43.90 11.09 -17.74
CA GLY A 71 -42.99 12.00 -18.41
C GLY A 71 -41.83 11.28 -19.11
N TRP A 72 -41.97 9.98 -19.40
CA TRP A 72 -40.98 9.18 -20.10
C TRP A 72 -41.24 9.18 -21.59
N LEU A 73 -40.17 9.15 -22.38
CA LEU A 73 -40.22 9.04 -23.83
C LEU A 73 -39.93 7.60 -24.24
N TRP A 74 -40.83 6.99 -25.02
CA TRP A 74 -40.53 5.72 -25.70
C TRP A 74 -39.65 5.98 -26.92
N VAL A 75 -38.52 5.30 -27.00
CA VAL A 75 -37.53 5.43 -28.08
C VAL A 75 -37.57 4.14 -28.90
N GLU A 76 -38.55 4.07 -29.79
CA GLU A 76 -38.89 2.87 -30.57
C GLU A 76 -37.68 2.19 -31.26
N PRO A 77 -36.75 2.92 -31.91
CA PRO A 77 -35.64 2.29 -32.63
C PRO A 77 -34.68 1.46 -31.76
N VAL A 78 -34.68 1.70 -30.44
CA VAL A 78 -33.82 0.97 -29.49
C VAL A 78 -34.62 0.17 -28.48
N GLY A 79 -35.96 0.24 -28.50
CA GLY A 79 -36.81 -0.47 -27.54
C GLY A 79 -36.60 -0.04 -26.09
N LEU A 80 -36.25 1.23 -25.85
CA LEU A 80 -35.95 1.75 -24.51
C LEU A 80 -36.82 2.93 -24.14
N TRP A 81 -37.07 3.09 -22.84
CA TRP A 81 -37.61 4.32 -22.28
C TRP A 81 -36.49 5.29 -21.90
N LEU A 82 -36.74 6.57 -22.06
CA LEU A 82 -35.91 7.66 -21.54
C LEU A 82 -36.72 8.48 -20.55
N GLY A 83 -36.27 8.57 -19.30
CA GLY A 83 -37.04 9.19 -18.22
C GLY A 83 -36.19 9.95 -17.20
N PRO A 84 -36.78 10.94 -16.49
CA PRO A 84 -36.06 11.66 -15.44
C PRO A 84 -35.91 10.81 -14.16
N VAL A 85 -34.73 10.87 -13.54
CA VAL A 85 -34.42 10.30 -12.22
C VAL A 85 -33.77 11.38 -11.36
N GLY A 86 -34.52 11.96 -10.43
CA GLY A 86 -34.04 13.11 -9.64
C GLY A 86 -33.66 14.30 -10.52
N GLU A 87 -32.38 14.68 -10.53
CA GLU A 87 -31.84 15.78 -11.35
C GLU A 87 -31.21 15.32 -12.68
N ARG A 88 -31.26 14.02 -13.02
CA ARG A 88 -30.69 13.45 -14.26
C ARG A 88 -31.76 12.79 -15.14
N VAL A 89 -31.38 12.39 -16.34
CA VAL A 89 -32.15 11.50 -17.21
C VAL A 89 -31.44 10.15 -17.29
N ALA A 90 -32.20 9.06 -17.30
CA ALA A 90 -31.69 7.70 -17.41
C ALA A 90 -32.45 6.91 -18.49
N TRP A 91 -31.82 5.83 -18.98
CA TRP A 91 -32.42 4.86 -19.89
C TRP A 91 -33.02 3.71 -19.09
N PHE A 92 -34.16 3.20 -19.54
CA PHE A 92 -34.82 2.06 -18.94
C PHE A 92 -35.22 1.05 -20.00
N ASP A 93 -35.21 -0.24 -19.63
CA ASP A 93 -35.71 -1.32 -20.47
C ASP A 93 -37.25 -1.29 -20.62
N GLU A 94 -37.80 -2.18 -21.43
CA GLU A 94 -39.24 -2.34 -21.66
C GLU A 94 -40.06 -2.53 -20.36
N ASP A 95 -39.47 -3.20 -19.37
CA ASP A 95 -40.07 -3.47 -18.06
C ASP A 95 -39.95 -2.28 -17.09
N GLY A 96 -39.24 -1.21 -17.50
CA GLY A 96 -39.03 0.00 -16.73
C GLY A 96 -37.90 -0.08 -15.71
N GLN A 97 -36.98 -1.04 -15.85
CA GLN A 97 -35.76 -1.13 -15.04
C GLN A 97 -34.68 -0.23 -15.63
N GLU A 98 -34.02 0.55 -14.77
CA GLU A 98 -32.96 1.48 -15.18
C GLU A 98 -31.76 0.67 -15.70
N ILE A 99 -31.36 0.90 -16.95
CA ILE A 99 -30.24 0.18 -17.56
C ILE A 99 -28.93 0.84 -17.12
N TRP A 100 -28.21 0.17 -16.24
CA TRP A 100 -26.84 0.52 -15.84
C TRP A 100 -25.87 -0.60 -16.21
N GLU A 101 -25.10 -0.45 -17.29
CA GLU A 101 -23.92 -1.31 -17.53
C GLU A 101 -22.69 -0.90 -16.68
N TYR A 102 -22.79 0.19 -15.89
CA TYR A 102 -21.65 0.80 -15.20
C TYR A 102 -21.36 0.23 -13.80
N GLU A 103 -22.30 -0.47 -13.18
CA GLU A 103 -22.18 -0.88 -11.77
C GLU A 103 -21.21 -2.05 -11.58
N GLN A 104 -21.27 -3.04 -12.47
CA GLN A 104 -20.41 -4.23 -12.42
C GLN A 104 -18.95 -3.90 -12.73
N GLU A 105 -18.69 -2.96 -13.66
CA GLU A 105 -17.33 -2.52 -13.96
C GLU A 105 -16.73 -1.70 -12.81
N GLN A 106 -17.55 -0.91 -12.10
CA GLN A 106 -17.10 -0.16 -10.93
C GLN A 106 -16.84 -1.07 -9.72
N GLU A 107 -17.70 -2.05 -9.46
CA GLU A 107 -17.44 -3.05 -8.41
C GLU A 107 -16.18 -3.86 -8.71
N ALA A 108 -15.98 -4.27 -9.97
CA ALA A 108 -14.78 -5.00 -10.38
C ALA A 108 -13.50 -4.15 -10.23
N ARG A 109 -13.56 -2.85 -10.57
CA ARG A 109 -12.44 -1.92 -10.37
C ARG A 109 -12.15 -1.69 -8.89
N GLN A 110 -13.16 -1.45 -8.07
CA GLN A 110 -12.99 -1.26 -6.62
C GLN A 110 -12.40 -2.53 -5.98
N ALA A 111 -12.93 -3.71 -6.31
CA ALA A 111 -12.39 -4.97 -5.80
C ALA A 111 -10.94 -5.23 -6.28
N ALA A 112 -10.57 -4.79 -7.48
CA ALA A 112 -9.20 -4.89 -7.97
C ALA A 112 -8.26 -3.91 -7.25
N GLU A 113 -8.70 -2.68 -6.99
CA GLU A 113 -7.94 -1.68 -6.25
C GLU A 113 -7.72 -2.10 -4.79
N GLU A 114 -8.75 -2.61 -4.11
CA GLU A 114 -8.61 -3.13 -2.74
C GLU A 114 -7.63 -4.30 -2.68
N ARG A 115 -7.69 -5.23 -3.64
CA ARG A 115 -6.72 -6.34 -3.72
C ARG A 115 -5.30 -5.84 -3.96
N ALA A 116 -5.13 -4.85 -4.84
CA ALA A 116 -3.81 -4.28 -5.13
C ALA A 116 -3.23 -3.56 -3.90
N GLN A 117 -4.06 -2.81 -3.16
CA GLN A 117 -3.66 -2.17 -1.91
C GLN A 117 -3.27 -3.20 -0.84
N ALA A 118 -4.11 -4.22 -0.63
CA ALA A 118 -3.81 -5.29 0.32
C ALA A 118 -2.53 -6.05 -0.03
N GLU A 119 -2.28 -6.31 -1.32
CA GLU A 119 -1.04 -6.95 -1.78
C GLU A 119 0.17 -6.04 -1.55
N GLN A 120 0.05 -4.74 -1.78
CA GLN A 120 1.12 -3.78 -1.54
C GLN A 120 1.46 -3.66 -0.04
N GLU A 121 0.46 -3.59 0.82
CA GLU A 121 0.63 -3.61 2.28
C GLU A 121 1.29 -4.91 2.74
N ALA A 122 0.83 -6.06 2.23
CA ALA A 122 1.43 -7.36 2.55
C ALA A 122 2.90 -7.46 2.11
N ARG A 123 3.25 -6.89 0.94
CA ARG A 123 4.64 -6.82 0.47
C ARG A 123 5.49 -5.94 1.37
N GLN A 124 5.00 -4.77 1.78
CA GLN A 124 5.71 -3.88 2.69
C GLN A 124 5.95 -4.52 4.06
N ALA A 125 4.91 -5.14 4.63
CA ALA A 125 5.03 -5.87 5.89
C ALA A 125 6.02 -7.03 5.80
N ALA A 126 6.04 -7.76 4.69
CA ALA A 126 7.00 -8.84 4.46
C ALA A 126 8.45 -8.33 4.33
N GLU A 127 8.66 -7.17 3.70
CA GLU A 127 9.98 -6.54 3.60
C GLU A 127 10.49 -6.06 4.95
N GLU A 128 9.63 -5.43 5.75
CA GLU A 128 9.95 -4.97 7.10
C GLU A 128 10.28 -6.15 8.02
N ALA A 129 9.48 -7.23 7.98
CA ALA A 129 9.75 -8.45 8.73
C ALA A 129 11.12 -9.06 8.35
N ARG A 130 11.46 -9.10 7.06
CA ARG A 130 12.78 -9.56 6.59
C ARG A 130 13.92 -8.65 7.03
N TRP A 131 13.68 -7.35 7.14
CA TRP A 131 14.66 -6.42 7.67
C TRP A 131 14.94 -6.70 9.14
N ILE A 132 13.90 -6.78 9.97
CA ILE A 132 13.98 -7.08 11.40
C ILE A 132 14.68 -8.42 11.64
N GLU A 133 14.32 -9.47 10.88
CA GLU A 133 14.94 -10.78 11.00
C GLU A 133 16.45 -10.74 10.69
N ARG A 134 16.84 -10.03 9.63
CA ARG A 134 18.27 -9.87 9.27
C ARG A 134 19.04 -9.13 10.35
N GLU A 135 18.44 -8.10 10.94
CA GLU A 135 19.06 -7.32 12.00
C GLU A 135 19.21 -8.15 13.29
N ALA A 136 18.17 -8.88 13.69
CA ALA A 136 18.21 -9.81 14.81
C ALA A 136 19.28 -10.89 14.61
N ARG A 137 19.39 -11.45 13.40
CA ARG A 137 20.42 -12.43 13.07
C ARG A 137 21.83 -11.86 13.18
N ARG A 138 22.07 -10.64 12.69
CA ARG A 138 23.38 -9.96 12.82
C ARG A 138 23.75 -9.74 14.28
N MET A 139 22.79 -9.33 15.10
CA MET A 139 23.01 -9.13 16.54
C MET A 139 23.34 -10.45 17.24
N ALA A 140 22.62 -11.53 16.92
CA ALA A 140 22.90 -12.87 17.47
C ALA A 140 24.29 -13.39 17.04
N GLU A 141 24.66 -13.21 15.77
CA GLU A 141 25.99 -13.59 15.27
C GLU A 141 27.11 -12.77 15.94
N ALA A 142 26.91 -11.49 16.19
CA ALA A 142 27.86 -10.64 16.91
C ALA A 142 28.01 -11.06 18.38
N GLN A 143 26.89 -11.36 19.07
CA GLN A 143 26.91 -11.86 20.44
C GLN A 143 27.64 -13.21 20.54
N ALA A 144 27.38 -14.13 19.61
CA ALA A 144 28.05 -15.42 19.58
C ALA A 144 29.57 -15.29 19.39
N ARG A 145 30.01 -14.36 18.53
CA ARG A 145 31.45 -14.06 18.36
C ARG A 145 32.06 -13.48 19.63
N ALA A 146 31.41 -12.50 20.24
CA ALA A 146 31.89 -11.89 21.48
C ALA A 146 31.98 -12.92 22.62
N GLU A 147 31.03 -13.85 22.70
CA GLU A 147 31.07 -14.93 23.68
C GLU A 147 32.22 -15.91 23.42
N GLN A 148 32.46 -16.27 22.15
CA GLN A 148 33.60 -17.12 21.79
C GLN A 148 34.93 -16.47 22.13
N GLU A 149 35.11 -15.19 21.81
CA GLU A 149 36.32 -14.43 22.17
C GLU A 149 36.50 -14.35 23.69
N ALA A 150 35.42 -14.08 24.44
CA ALA A 150 35.47 -14.05 25.90
C ALA A 150 35.87 -15.41 26.49
N ARG A 151 35.38 -16.52 25.92
CA ARG A 151 35.76 -17.88 26.33
C ARG A 151 37.24 -18.17 26.06
N GLN A 152 37.75 -17.79 24.89
CA GLN A 152 39.17 -17.95 24.56
C GLN A 152 40.06 -17.17 25.53
N VAL A 153 39.74 -15.90 25.79
CA VAL A 153 40.48 -15.07 26.75
C VAL A 153 40.42 -15.65 28.17
N ALA A 154 39.27 -16.19 28.58
CA ALA A 154 39.14 -16.85 29.87
C ALA A 154 39.98 -18.12 29.98
N GLU A 155 40.03 -18.93 28.91
CA GLU A 155 40.82 -20.15 28.83
C GLU A 155 42.32 -19.84 28.87
N GLU A 156 42.79 -18.86 28.08
CA GLU A 156 44.19 -18.40 28.09
C GLU A 156 44.61 -17.90 29.47
N ARG A 157 43.75 -17.12 30.14
CA ARG A 157 44.01 -16.66 31.51
C ARG A 157 44.09 -17.81 32.49
N ALA A 158 43.20 -18.79 32.39
CA ALA A 158 43.22 -19.97 33.25
C ALA A 158 44.50 -20.79 33.05
N GLN A 159 44.96 -20.95 31.80
CA GLN A 159 46.22 -21.63 31.49
C GLN A 159 47.42 -20.86 32.06
N ALA A 160 47.49 -19.54 31.82
CA ALA A 160 48.56 -18.70 32.36
C ALA A 160 48.60 -18.71 33.90
N GLU A 161 47.44 -18.72 34.57
CA GLU A 161 47.36 -18.83 36.02
C GLU A 161 47.85 -20.20 36.51
N GLN A 162 47.50 -21.29 35.82
CA GLN A 162 48.00 -22.62 36.17
C GLN A 162 49.52 -22.72 36.01
N GLU A 163 50.08 -22.16 34.94
CA GLU A 163 51.53 -22.12 34.72
C GLU A 163 52.24 -21.29 35.80
N ALA A 164 51.70 -20.11 36.12
CA ALA A 164 52.23 -19.27 37.19
C ALA A 164 52.23 -19.99 38.55
N ARG A 165 51.14 -20.71 38.87
CA ARG A 165 51.06 -21.51 40.11
C ARG A 165 52.08 -22.65 40.14
N ARG A 166 52.32 -23.33 39.00
CA ARG A 166 53.34 -24.39 38.91
C ARG A 166 54.74 -23.81 39.10
N ALA A 167 55.07 -22.73 38.40
CA ALA A 167 56.35 -22.05 38.53
C ALA A 167 56.59 -21.55 39.97
N GLU A 168 55.56 -21.04 40.63
CA GLU A 168 55.64 -20.62 42.04
C GLU A 168 55.91 -21.82 42.96
N GLN A 169 55.24 -22.95 42.75
CA GLN A 169 55.48 -24.17 43.54
C GLN A 169 56.90 -24.71 43.34
N GLU A 170 57.39 -24.75 42.11
CA GLU A 170 58.77 -25.16 41.80
C GLU A 170 59.80 -24.21 42.43
N ALA A 171 59.57 -22.90 42.35
CA ALA A 171 60.44 -21.91 42.98
C ALA A 171 60.47 -22.04 44.51
N ARG A 172 59.31 -22.32 45.14
CA ARG A 172 59.22 -22.59 46.58
C ARG A 172 60.00 -23.85 46.96
N GLN A 173 59.84 -24.95 46.22
CA GLN A 173 60.58 -26.19 46.46
C GLN A 173 62.10 -25.99 46.32
N ALA A 174 62.55 -25.32 45.26
CA ALA A 174 63.96 -25.02 45.06
C ALA A 174 64.53 -24.13 46.18
N ALA A 175 63.76 -23.14 46.65
CA ALA A 175 64.15 -22.31 47.78
C ALA A 175 64.26 -23.11 49.08
N GLU A 176 63.30 -23.99 49.37
CA GLU A 176 63.34 -24.89 50.54
C GLU A 176 64.55 -25.84 50.50
N GLU A 177 64.87 -26.42 49.34
CA GLU A 177 66.05 -27.27 49.18
C GLU A 177 67.34 -26.49 49.43
N ARG A 178 67.43 -25.26 48.92
CA ARG A 178 68.60 -24.41 49.11
C ARG A 178 68.80 -24.02 50.57
N VAL A 179 67.69 -23.73 51.28
CA VAL A 179 67.73 -23.48 52.73
C VAL A 179 68.26 -24.70 53.47
N ARG A 180 67.75 -25.90 53.18
CA ARG A 180 68.23 -27.15 53.80
C ARG A 180 69.71 -27.42 53.51
N GLU A 181 70.17 -27.14 52.30
CA GLU A 181 71.59 -27.28 51.93
C GLU A 181 72.47 -26.31 52.75
N LEU A 182 72.07 -25.04 52.86
CA LEU A 182 72.78 -24.04 53.66
C LEU A 182 72.82 -24.42 55.15
N GLU A 183 71.71 -24.92 55.71
CA GLU A 183 71.65 -25.41 57.09
C GLU A 183 72.64 -26.55 57.33
N ARG A 184 72.73 -27.52 56.41
CA ARG A 184 73.72 -28.61 56.48
C ARG A 184 75.16 -28.09 56.47
N LEU A 185 75.48 -27.14 55.59
CA LEU A 185 76.81 -26.54 55.51
C LEU A 185 77.19 -25.79 56.80
N LEU A 186 76.24 -25.06 57.39
CA LEU A 186 76.44 -24.38 58.67
C LEU A 186 76.70 -25.38 59.82
N GLN A 187 75.92 -26.47 59.89
CA GLN A 187 76.13 -27.51 60.88
C GLN A 187 77.49 -28.21 60.74
N GLN A 188 77.94 -28.49 59.52
CA GLN A 188 79.27 -29.07 59.27
C GLN A 188 80.39 -28.14 59.73
N ARG A 189 80.26 -26.83 59.47
CA ARG A 189 81.24 -25.81 59.89
C ARG A 189 81.30 -25.68 61.41
N GLN A 190 80.14 -25.64 62.08
CA GLN A 190 80.08 -25.57 63.54
C GLN A 190 80.63 -26.85 64.20
N GLY A 191 80.38 -28.02 63.60
CA GLY A 191 80.93 -29.29 64.07
C GLY A 191 82.45 -29.40 63.91
N SER A 192 83.01 -28.88 62.80
CA SER A 192 84.46 -28.87 62.58
C SER A 192 85.19 -27.86 63.49
N GLU A 193 84.58 -26.70 63.77
CA GLU A 193 85.10 -25.74 64.75
C GLU A 193 85.09 -26.30 66.18
N GLN A 194 84.05 -27.04 66.57
CA GLN A 194 83.98 -27.68 67.90
C GLN A 194 84.93 -28.87 68.07
N ASN A 195 85.21 -29.64 67.01
CA ASN A 195 86.20 -30.73 67.05
C ASN A 195 87.65 -30.23 66.98
N GLY A 196 87.92 -29.14 66.23
CA GLY A 196 89.23 -28.50 66.21
C GLY A 196 89.64 -27.93 67.58
N ALA A 197 88.68 -27.41 68.34
CA ALA A 197 88.90 -26.91 69.70
C ALA A 197 89.11 -28.01 70.78
N LYS A 198 88.84 -29.28 70.47
CA LYS A 198 89.03 -30.42 71.40
C LYS A 198 90.36 -31.16 71.21
N HIS A 199 91.11 -30.86 70.15
CA HIS A 199 92.39 -31.50 69.83
C HIS A 199 93.59 -30.54 69.85
N ALA A 200 93.39 -29.30 70.30
CA ALA A 200 94.45 -28.32 70.56
C ALA A 200 94.66 -28.17 72.07
#